data_AF-A0AAD4T5L2-F1
#
_entry.id   AF-A0AAD4T5L2-F1
#
_cell.length_a   1.000
_cell.length_b   1.000
_cell.length_c   1.000
_cell.angle_alpha   90.00
_cell.angle_beta   90.00
_cell.angle_gamma   90.00
#
_symmetry.space_group_name_H-M   'P 1'
#
loop_
_entity.id
_entity.type
_entity.pdbx_description
1 polymer ?
#
loop_
_entity_poly.entity_id
_entity_poly.type
_entity_poly.pdbx_seq_one_letter_code
_entity_poly.pdbx_strand_id
1 'polypeptide(L)'
;MVPFRYEKFLEDLIFLVESGDIPMSRIDDAVERILRVKFIAGLFEHPLTDRSLLDTMGSKIHREFAREAVRKSLVLLKNGKDPNKPFLPLDRSARRILVAGSHADDLGYQCGGWTMTWHGSSGNITTGMLYRFYCKELLKLKPEDEYFCYCLFGKFFKDKPVLQCRKRTISSNIVPI
;
A
#
# COMPACT_ATOMS: atom_id res chain seq x y z
N MET A 1 7.75 21.69 10.18
CA MET A 1 8.19 21.96 8.79
C MET A 1 7.15 22.87 8.17
N VAL A 2 7.54 24.06 7.72
CA VAL A 2 6.62 25.06 7.15
C VAL A 2 6.63 24.89 5.63
N PRO A 3 5.56 24.38 4.99
CA PRO A 3 5.59 24.08 3.56
C PRO A 3 5.08 25.23 2.66
N PHE A 4 4.28 26.16 3.20
CA PHE A 4 3.58 27.17 2.37
C PHE A 4 3.96 28.62 2.73
N ARG A 5 4.04 28.95 4.02
CA ARG A 5 4.28 30.33 4.49
C ARG A 5 5.73 30.54 4.94
N TYR A 6 6.68 30.08 4.13
CA TYR A 6 8.10 30.12 4.51
C TYR A 6 8.65 31.56 4.57
N GLU A 7 8.14 32.48 3.74
CA GLU A 7 8.55 33.89 3.76
C GLU A 7 8.26 34.55 5.10
N LYS A 8 7.01 34.46 5.56
CA LYS A 8 6.63 34.94 6.89
C LYS A 8 7.43 34.26 8.00
N PHE A 9 7.66 32.96 7.89
CA PHE A 9 8.47 32.25 8.87
C PHE A 9 9.91 32.79 8.94
N LEU A 10 10.51 33.13 7.80
CA LEU A 10 11.84 33.73 7.74
C LEU A 10 11.86 35.14 8.33
N GLU A 11 10.88 35.99 7.97
CA GLU A 11 10.72 37.34 8.53
C GLU A 11 10.62 37.31 10.06
N ASP A 12 9.68 36.50 10.58
CA ASP A 12 9.47 36.35 12.03
C ASP A 12 10.73 35.80 12.72
N LEU A 13 11.41 34.83 12.11
CA LEU A 13 12.63 34.23 12.67
C LEU A 13 13.80 35.21 12.71
N ILE A 14 14.03 35.98 11.64
CA ILE A 14 15.08 36.99 11.58
C ILE A 14 14.81 38.06 12.64
N PHE A 15 13.57 38.55 12.72
CA PHE A 15 13.17 39.53 13.73
C PHE A 15 13.47 39.05 15.15
N LEU A 16 13.14 37.80 15.49
CA LEU A 16 13.39 37.23 16.82
C LEU A 16 14.88 37.05 17.14
N VAL A 17 15.72 36.84 16.13
CA VAL A 17 17.17 36.79 16.30
C VAL A 17 17.75 38.18 16.52
N GLU A 18 17.30 39.16 15.73
CA GLU A 18 17.71 40.57 15.83
C GLU A 18 17.23 41.24 17.12
N SER A 19 16.06 40.86 17.63
CA SER A 19 15.53 41.32 18.93
C SER A 19 16.25 40.69 20.13
N GLY A 20 17.03 39.62 19.91
CA GLY A 20 17.72 38.87 20.95
C GLY A 20 16.86 37.82 21.66
N ASP A 21 15.59 37.65 21.27
CA ASP A 21 14.71 36.62 21.82
C ASP A 21 15.18 35.20 21.47
N ILE A 22 15.84 35.04 20.31
CA ILE A 22 16.53 33.82 19.90
C ILE A 22 18.03 34.09 19.81
N PRO A 23 18.86 33.46 20.66
CA PRO A 23 20.31 33.66 20.60
C PRO A 23 20.90 33.05 19.33
N MET A 24 21.92 33.70 18.75
CA MET A 24 22.63 33.20 17.57
C MET A 24 23.19 31.78 17.76
N SER A 25 23.62 31.42 18.97
CA SER A 25 24.08 30.07 19.29
C SER A 25 23.02 28.98 19.04
N ARG A 26 21.72 29.32 19.13
CA ARG A 26 20.63 28.41 18.80
C ARG A 26 20.48 28.21 17.30
N ILE A 27 20.74 29.25 16.50
CA ILE A 27 20.78 29.18 15.04
C ILE A 27 21.98 28.35 14.60
N ASP A 28 23.15 28.61 15.18
CA ASP A 28 24.38 27.88 14.88
C ASP A 28 24.26 26.38 15.18
N ASP A 29 23.72 25.97 16.34
CA ASP A 29 23.47 24.55 16.65
C ASP A 29 22.49 23.90 15.64
N ALA A 30 21.43 24.62 15.24
CA ALA A 30 20.47 24.10 14.27
C ALA A 30 21.09 23.92 12.88
N VAL A 31 21.85 24.93 12.42
CA VAL A 31 22.54 24.91 11.12
C VAL A 31 23.64 23.85 11.12
N GLU A 32 24.42 23.73 12.20
CA GLU A 32 25.47 22.72 12.33
C GLU A 32 24.89 21.30 12.17
N ARG A 33 23.76 20.99 12.83
CA ARG A 33 23.09 19.69 12.71
C ARG A 33 22.61 19.43 11.28
N ILE A 34 22.05 20.43 10.61
CA ILE A 34 21.58 20.32 9.22
C ILE A 34 22.78 20.07 8.29
N LEU A 35 23.82 20.88 8.40
CA LEU A 35 25.02 20.75 7.56
C LEU A 35 25.75 19.43 7.82
N ARG A 36 25.87 18.99 9.07
CA ARG A 36 26.47 17.70 9.44
C ARG A 36 25.79 16.55 8.70
N VAL A 37 24.46 16.49 8.70
CA VAL A 37 23.72 15.44 7.97
C VAL A 37 23.94 15.55 6.46
N LYS A 38 23.98 16.75 5.89
CA LYS A 38 24.25 16.95 4.45
C LYS A 38 25.65 16.48 4.05
N PHE A 39 26.67 16.74 4.87
CA PHE A 39 28.03 16.25 4.65
C PHE A 39 28.14 14.74 4.80
N ILE A 40 27.57 14.15 5.87
CA ILE A 40 27.58 12.69 6.08
C ILE A 40 26.87 11.96 4.93
N ALA A 41 25.79 12.53 4.40
CA ALA A 41 25.05 11.97 3.27
C ALA A 41 25.74 12.15 1.91
N GLY A 42 26.87 12.88 1.82
CA GLY A 42 27.57 13.17 0.57
C GLY A 42 26.78 14.08 -0.38
N LEU A 43 25.87 14.90 0.14
CA LEU A 43 24.98 15.73 -0.68
C LEU A 43 25.72 16.86 -1.40
N PHE A 44 26.89 17.27 -0.89
CA PHE A 44 27.72 18.30 -1.53
C PHE A 44 28.51 17.72 -2.73
N GLU A 45 28.92 16.45 -2.65
CA GLU A 45 29.61 15.73 -3.71
C GLU A 45 28.65 15.23 -4.79
N HIS A 46 27.45 14.80 -4.39
CA HIS A 46 26.41 14.27 -5.26
C HIS A 46 25.08 15.04 -5.11
N PRO A 47 25.02 16.31 -5.55
CA PRO A 47 23.85 17.17 -5.33
C PRO A 47 22.66 16.84 -6.24
N LEU A 48 22.88 16.03 -7.29
CA LEU A 48 21.86 15.69 -8.29
C LEU A 48 21.54 14.20 -8.26
N THR A 49 20.33 13.87 -8.70
CA THR A 49 19.87 12.48 -8.80
C THR A 49 20.62 11.72 -9.89
N ASP A 50 20.95 10.46 -9.62
CA ASP A 50 21.46 9.54 -10.62
C ASP A 50 20.29 8.91 -11.42
N ARG A 51 20.20 9.28 -12.70
CA ARG A 51 19.15 8.78 -13.61
C ARG A 51 19.34 7.31 -13.97
N SER A 52 20.53 6.73 -13.76
CA SER A 52 20.78 5.30 -14.00
C SER A 52 19.94 4.41 -13.08
N LEU A 53 19.51 4.93 -11.93
CA LEU A 53 18.75 4.20 -10.93
C LEU A 53 17.24 4.12 -11.22
N LEU A 54 16.74 4.73 -12.29
CA LEU A 54 15.30 4.74 -12.60
C LEU A 54 14.70 3.33 -12.70
N ASP A 55 15.46 2.39 -13.27
CA ASP A 55 15.03 0.99 -13.43
C ASP A 55 14.91 0.24 -12.09
N THR A 56 15.47 0.78 -11.01
CA THR A 56 15.31 0.21 -9.67
C THR A 56 13.90 0.44 -9.12
N MET A 57 13.19 1.48 -9.59
CA MET A 57 11.83 1.77 -9.14
C MET A 57 10.88 0.67 -9.55
N GLY A 58 10.22 0.07 -8.55
CA GLY A 58 9.30 -1.04 -8.77
C GLY A 58 9.96 -2.29 -9.36
N SER A 59 11.29 -2.46 -9.26
CA SER A 59 12.02 -3.60 -9.83
C SER A 59 11.46 -4.96 -9.35
N LYS A 60 11.70 -6.03 -10.13
CA LYS A 60 11.24 -7.38 -9.79
C LYS A 60 11.76 -7.83 -8.41
N ILE A 61 13.01 -7.51 -8.10
CA ILE A 61 13.67 -7.86 -6.83
C ILE A 61 12.92 -7.19 -5.65
N HIS A 62 12.62 -5.90 -5.75
CA HIS A 62 11.85 -5.19 -4.72
C HIS A 62 10.44 -5.78 -4.55
N ARG A 63 9.79 -6.19 -5.65
CA ARG A 63 8.47 -6.83 -5.60
C ARG A 63 8.51 -8.21 -4.96
N GLU A 64 9.53 -9.02 -5.23
CA GLU A 64 9.71 -10.34 -4.61
C GLU A 64 9.95 -10.20 -3.09
N PHE A 65 10.78 -9.24 -2.68
CA PHE A 65 11.01 -8.93 -1.27
C PHE A 65 9.73 -8.46 -0.57
N ALA A 66 8.99 -7.52 -1.16
CA ALA A 66 7.75 -7.04 -0.57
C ALA A 66 6.66 -8.13 -0.53
N ARG A 67 6.64 -9.07 -1.49
CA ARG A 67 5.79 -10.28 -1.43
C ARG A 67 6.16 -11.19 -0.26
N GLU A 68 7.43 -11.29 0.07
CA GLU A 68 7.89 -12.03 1.25
C GLU A 68 7.48 -11.32 2.55
N ALA A 69 7.64 -10.00 2.62
CA ALA A 69 7.20 -9.19 3.76
C ALA A 69 5.69 -9.35 4.00
N VAL A 70 4.87 -9.29 2.95
CA VAL A 70 3.42 -9.55 3.04
C VAL A 70 3.14 -10.96 3.58
N ARG A 71 3.85 -12.00 3.10
CA ARG A 71 3.70 -13.37 3.63
C ARG A 71 3.99 -13.45 5.13
N LYS A 72 5.05 -12.77 5.57
CA LYS A 72 5.51 -12.77 6.97
C LYS A 72 4.67 -11.88 7.89
N SER A 73 3.96 -10.88 7.35
CA SER A 73 3.11 -9.98 8.13
C SER A 73 1.73 -10.56 8.47
N LEU A 74 1.32 -11.67 7.84
CA LEU A 74 0.01 -12.28 8.09
C LEU A 74 -0.02 -12.95 9.47
N VAL A 75 -1.03 -12.61 10.27
CA VAL A 75 -1.29 -13.22 11.59
C VAL A 75 -2.50 -14.14 11.49
N LEU A 76 -2.28 -15.44 11.74
CA LEU A 76 -3.34 -16.44 11.71
C LEU A 76 -4.12 -16.43 13.03
N LEU A 77 -5.31 -15.81 13.03
CA LEU A 77 -6.15 -15.69 14.22
C LEU A 77 -7.01 -16.94 14.50
N LYS A 78 -7.37 -17.68 13.45
CA LYS A 78 -8.20 -18.89 13.55
C LYS A 78 -7.95 -19.81 12.36
N ASN A 79 -7.83 -21.12 12.61
CA ASN A 79 -7.59 -22.12 11.56
C ASN A 79 -8.56 -23.30 11.61
N GLY A 80 -9.84 -23.03 11.36
CA GLY A 80 -10.91 -24.03 11.46
C GLY A 80 -11.75 -23.88 12.74
N LYS A 81 -12.88 -24.60 12.80
CA LYS A 81 -13.72 -24.66 14.00
C LYS A 81 -13.30 -25.80 14.93
N ASP A 82 -12.80 -26.89 14.35
CA ASP A 82 -12.33 -28.08 15.03
C ASP A 82 -10.80 -28.00 15.19
N PRO A 83 -10.25 -28.06 16.42
CA PRO A 83 -8.80 -28.07 16.66
C PRO A 83 -8.06 -29.21 15.95
N ASN A 84 -8.74 -30.34 15.69
CA ASN A 84 -8.14 -31.52 15.06
C ASN A 84 -8.21 -31.51 13.54
N LYS A 85 -8.87 -30.51 12.93
CA LYS A 85 -9.05 -30.42 11.48
C LYS A 85 -8.76 -28.99 10.99
N PRO A 86 -7.48 -28.68 10.68
CA PRO A 86 -7.09 -27.36 10.20
C PRO A 86 -7.73 -27.07 8.82
N PHE A 87 -8.12 -25.81 8.61
CA PHE A 87 -8.70 -25.35 7.34
C PHE A 87 -7.64 -24.92 6.32
N LEU A 88 -6.55 -24.33 6.81
CA LEU A 88 -5.38 -23.91 6.03
C LEU A 88 -4.23 -24.88 6.25
N PRO A 89 -3.41 -25.15 5.21
CA PRO A 89 -3.45 -24.55 3.87
C PRO A 89 -4.58 -25.10 2.99
N LEU A 90 -5.08 -24.27 2.07
CA LEU A 90 -6.10 -24.68 1.10
C LEU A 90 -5.51 -25.65 0.07
N ASP A 91 -6.34 -26.61 -0.35
CA ASP A 91 -6.01 -27.53 -1.44
C ASP A 91 -5.96 -26.79 -2.79
N ARG A 92 -4.81 -26.88 -3.46
CA ARG A 92 -4.58 -26.26 -4.76
C ARG A 92 -5.21 -27.05 -5.91
N SER A 93 -5.63 -28.29 -5.68
CA SER A 93 -6.27 -29.16 -6.67
C SER A 93 -7.80 -29.01 -6.73
N ALA A 94 -8.36 -28.11 -5.91
CA ALA A 94 -9.79 -27.85 -5.89
C ALA A 94 -10.31 -27.44 -7.28
N ARG A 95 -11.32 -28.15 -7.78
CA ARG A 95 -11.92 -27.91 -9.12
C ARG A 95 -12.57 -26.53 -9.26
N ARG A 96 -13.04 -25.95 -8.15
CA ARG A 96 -13.69 -24.64 -8.13
C ARG A 96 -13.49 -23.98 -6.76
N ILE A 97 -13.13 -22.70 -6.78
CA ILE A 97 -12.96 -21.89 -5.57
C ILE A 97 -13.85 -20.64 -5.73
N LEU A 98 -14.67 -20.34 -4.73
CA LEU A 98 -15.34 -19.04 -4.64
C LEU A 98 -14.45 -18.08 -3.90
N VAL A 99 -14.43 -16.86 -4.39
CA VAL A 99 -13.71 -15.82 -3.74
C VAL A 99 -14.52 -14.52 -3.78
N ALA A 100 -14.55 -13.75 -2.70
CA ALA A 100 -15.54 -12.69 -2.50
C ALA A 100 -15.09 -11.67 -1.43
N GLY A 101 -15.90 -10.61 -1.26
CA GLY A 101 -15.63 -9.49 -0.37
C GLY A 101 -15.23 -8.22 -1.12
N SER A 102 -15.46 -7.06 -0.51
CA SER A 102 -15.21 -5.76 -1.18
C SER A 102 -13.73 -5.46 -1.43
N HIS A 103 -12.81 -6.11 -0.71
CA HIS A 103 -11.36 -5.89 -0.80
C HIS A 103 -10.67 -6.95 -1.67
N ALA A 104 -11.46 -7.84 -2.27
CA ALA A 104 -10.99 -8.99 -3.01
C ALA A 104 -10.13 -8.61 -4.22
N ASP A 105 -10.70 -7.76 -5.08
CA ASP A 105 -10.07 -7.29 -6.31
C ASP A 105 -9.96 -5.76 -6.31
N ASP A 106 -9.58 -5.19 -5.15
CA ASP A 106 -9.37 -3.76 -4.99
C ASP A 106 -7.95 -3.48 -4.49
N LEU A 107 -7.11 -3.00 -5.40
CA LEU A 107 -5.70 -2.71 -5.13
C LEU A 107 -5.55 -1.56 -4.12
N GLY A 108 -6.37 -0.53 -4.29
CA GLY A 108 -6.41 0.62 -3.41
C GLY A 108 -6.71 0.25 -1.95
N TYR A 109 -7.70 -0.60 -1.74
CA TYR A 109 -8.03 -1.10 -0.40
C TYR A 109 -6.97 -2.02 0.20
N GLN A 110 -6.24 -2.77 -0.63
CA GLN A 110 -5.13 -3.61 -0.18
C GLN A 110 -3.90 -2.78 0.25
N CYS A 111 -3.72 -1.60 -0.35
CA CYS A 111 -2.62 -0.69 -0.03
C CYS A 111 -2.95 0.30 1.09
N GLY A 112 -4.20 0.79 1.15
CA GLY A 112 -4.64 1.76 2.15
C GLY A 112 -4.16 3.19 1.91
N GLY A 113 -4.06 3.98 2.99
CA GLY A 113 -3.58 5.36 2.95
C GLY A 113 -2.10 5.47 2.55
N TRP A 114 -1.65 6.68 2.23
CA TRP A 114 -0.28 6.95 1.78
C TRP A 114 0.16 6.16 0.52
N THR A 115 -0.80 5.72 -0.28
CA THR A 115 -0.55 5.06 -1.57
C THR A 115 -1.15 5.92 -2.68
N MET A 116 -0.28 6.52 -3.51
CA MET A 116 -0.60 7.54 -4.53
C MET A 116 -1.15 8.86 -3.98
N THR A 117 -2.13 8.81 -3.09
CA THR A 117 -2.72 9.96 -2.42
C THR A 117 -2.60 9.81 -0.91
N TRP A 118 -2.81 10.91 -0.19
CA TRP A 118 -2.70 10.91 1.28
C TRP A 118 -3.68 9.94 1.93
N HIS A 119 -4.96 10.01 1.57
CA HIS A 119 -6.00 9.12 2.10
C HIS A 119 -6.07 7.76 1.41
N GLY A 120 -5.32 7.57 0.32
CA GLY A 120 -5.54 6.45 -0.59
C GLY A 120 -6.83 6.63 -1.40
N SER A 121 -7.15 5.63 -2.20
CA SER A 121 -8.39 5.59 -3.00
C SER A 121 -8.73 4.13 -3.29
N SER A 122 -9.98 3.83 -3.61
CA SER A 122 -10.39 2.50 -4.05
C SER A 122 -10.06 2.26 -5.53
N GLY A 123 -10.11 1.00 -5.94
CA GLY A 123 -9.93 0.57 -7.33
C GLY A 123 -8.47 0.36 -7.73
N ASN A 124 -8.24 0.34 -9.04
CA ASN A 124 -6.92 0.12 -9.60
C ASN A 124 -6.11 1.42 -9.68
N ILE A 125 -5.62 1.87 -8.52
CA ILE A 125 -4.98 3.19 -8.36
C ILE A 125 -3.53 3.26 -8.83
N THR A 126 -2.89 2.12 -9.15
CA THR A 126 -1.53 2.09 -9.69
C THR A 126 -1.42 1.15 -10.89
N THR A 127 -0.65 1.56 -11.90
CA THR A 127 -0.25 0.68 -13.00
C THR A 127 1.09 0.05 -12.65
N GLY A 128 1.12 -1.26 -12.41
CA GLY A 128 2.38 -2.03 -12.34
C GLY A 128 3.01 -2.26 -10.97
N MET A 129 2.33 -1.99 -9.84
CA MET A 129 2.90 -2.28 -8.50
C MET A 129 2.13 -3.32 -7.65
N LEU A 130 2.97 -4.23 -7.12
CA LEU A 130 2.88 -5.16 -5.99
C LEU A 130 1.67 -6.08 -5.76
N TYR A 131 0.43 -5.61 -5.83
CA TYR A 131 -0.67 -6.35 -5.17
C TYR A 131 -1.59 -7.16 -6.08
N ARG A 132 -1.66 -6.83 -7.38
CA ARG A 132 -2.47 -7.61 -8.35
C ARG A 132 -2.01 -9.07 -8.50
N PHE A 133 -0.81 -9.38 -8.02
CA PHE A 133 -0.18 -10.69 -8.15
C PHE A 133 -0.46 -11.65 -7.00
N TYR A 134 -0.77 -11.20 -5.78
CA TYR A 134 -0.72 -12.13 -4.63
C TYR A 134 -1.74 -13.28 -4.75
N CYS A 135 -2.98 -12.99 -5.14
CA CYS A 135 -4.00 -14.02 -5.32
C CYS A 135 -3.97 -14.74 -6.67
N LYS A 136 -3.59 -14.06 -7.76
CA LYS A 136 -3.54 -14.69 -9.10
C LYS A 136 -2.36 -15.65 -9.22
N GLU A 137 -1.22 -15.32 -8.62
CA GLU A 137 0.02 -16.08 -8.80
C GLU A 137 0.16 -17.26 -7.81
N LEU A 138 -0.43 -17.17 -6.60
CA LEU A 138 -0.45 -18.30 -5.66
C LEU A 138 -1.22 -19.53 -6.19
N LEU A 139 -2.16 -19.30 -7.12
CA LEU A 139 -3.03 -20.34 -7.69
C LEU A 139 -2.63 -20.76 -9.13
N LYS A 140 -1.58 -20.17 -9.73
CA LYS A 140 -1.15 -20.45 -11.13
C LYS A 140 -2.31 -20.40 -12.15
N LEU A 141 -3.27 -19.49 -11.97
CA LEU A 141 -4.50 -19.44 -12.77
C LEU A 141 -4.27 -18.69 -14.10
N LYS A 142 -4.74 -19.26 -15.23
CA LYS A 142 -4.60 -18.72 -16.59
C LYS A 142 -5.53 -17.53 -16.81
N PRO A 143 -5.21 -16.57 -17.71
CA PRO A 143 -6.00 -15.34 -17.98
C PRO A 143 -7.51 -15.54 -18.19
N GLU A 144 -7.89 -16.76 -18.57
CA GLU A 144 -9.19 -17.22 -19.03
C GLU A 144 -10.04 -17.83 -17.89
N ASP A 145 -9.43 -18.02 -16.72
CA ASP A 145 -10.09 -18.54 -15.52
C ASP A 145 -10.73 -17.37 -14.75
N GLU A 146 -12.03 -17.41 -14.47
CA GLU A 146 -12.69 -16.38 -13.65
C GLU A 146 -12.08 -16.33 -12.23
N TYR A 147 -11.62 -15.15 -11.79
CA TYR A 147 -10.79 -14.95 -10.59
C TYR A 147 -11.49 -14.08 -9.53
N PHE A 148 -11.34 -14.35 -8.22
CA PHE A 148 -11.90 -13.42 -7.20
C PHE A 148 -11.22 -13.29 -5.79
N CYS A 149 -9.92 -13.52 -5.54
CA CYS A 149 -9.17 -13.28 -4.25
C CYS A 149 -9.88 -12.87 -2.90
N TYR A 150 -9.73 -13.58 -1.76
CA TYR A 150 -10.30 -13.16 -0.46
C TYR A 150 -9.21 -12.46 0.33
N CYS A 151 -9.24 -11.13 0.41
CA CYS A 151 -8.41 -10.40 1.36
C CYS A 151 -9.04 -10.49 2.76
N LEU A 152 -8.50 -11.37 3.59
CA LEU A 152 -8.79 -11.44 5.03
C LEU A 152 -8.08 -10.28 5.75
N PHE A 153 -8.66 -9.07 5.66
CA PHE A 153 -8.48 -8.06 6.69
C PHE A 153 -9.73 -8.03 7.57
N GLY A 154 -9.52 -8.26 8.86
CA GLY A 154 -10.59 -8.48 9.83
C GLY A 154 -11.56 -7.30 9.91
N LYS A 155 -12.83 -7.59 9.63
CA LYS A 155 -13.94 -6.87 10.28
C LYS A 155 -14.87 -7.88 10.92
N PHE A 156 -14.94 -7.79 12.24
CA PHE A 156 -15.97 -8.34 13.10
C PHE A 156 -17.35 -8.07 12.48
N PHE A 157 -17.99 -9.11 11.96
CA PHE A 157 -19.45 -9.14 11.82
C PHE A 157 -19.96 -10.25 12.73
N LYS A 158 -20.17 -9.89 14.00
CA LYS A 158 -21.11 -10.62 14.85
C LYS A 158 -22.51 -10.30 14.30
N ASP A 159 -23.23 -11.36 13.95
CA ASP A 159 -24.68 -11.40 13.80
C ASP A 159 -25.27 -10.56 12.64
N LYS A 160 -25.46 -11.21 11.47
CA LYS A 160 -26.69 -11.11 10.65
C LYS A 160 -26.68 -12.14 9.48
N PRO A 161 -27.86 -12.67 9.10
CA PRO A 161 -27.98 -13.77 8.15
C PRO A 161 -27.59 -13.36 6.73
N VAL A 162 -27.04 -14.32 6.00
CA VAL A 162 -26.64 -14.25 4.59
C VAL A 162 -27.77 -13.65 3.76
N LEU A 163 -27.67 -12.37 3.43
CA LEU A 163 -28.47 -11.75 2.38
C LEU A 163 -27.97 -12.32 1.05
N GLN A 164 -28.76 -13.22 0.50
CA GLN A 164 -28.62 -13.77 -0.83
C GLN A 164 -28.71 -12.64 -1.86
N CYS A 165 -27.57 -12.05 -2.21
CA CYS A 165 -27.49 -11.08 -3.30
C CYS A 165 -27.50 -11.87 -4.63
N ARG A 166 -28.71 -12.16 -5.13
CA ARG A 166 -28.92 -12.50 -6.54
C ARG A 166 -28.46 -11.32 -7.39
N LYS A 167 -27.36 -11.46 -8.12
CA LYS A 167 -27.18 -10.70 -9.37
C LYS A 167 -27.50 -11.64 -10.53
N ARG A 168 -28.72 -11.49 -11.06
CA ARG A 168 -29.04 -11.81 -12.45
C ARG A 168 -28.16 -10.91 -13.32
N THR A 169 -27.39 -11.50 -14.23
CA THR A 169 -26.95 -10.77 -15.42
C THR A 169 -27.85 -11.24 -16.54
N ILE A 170 -28.70 -10.32 -16.99
CA ILE A 170 -29.53 -10.44 -18.18
C ILE A 170 -28.58 -10.68 -19.35
N SER A 171 -28.71 -11.83 -20.02
CA SER A 171 -28.06 -12.06 -21.31
C SER A 171 -28.72 -11.15 -22.33
N SER A 172 -27.95 -10.23 -22.89
CA SER A 172 -28.29 -9.52 -24.12
C SER A 172 -28.39 -10.52 -25.27
N ASN A 173 -29.60 -11.04 -25.50
CA ASN A 173 -30.03 -11.66 -26.74
C ASN A 173 -31.49 -11.28 -26.95
N ILE A 174 -31.71 -10.06 -27.44
CA ILE A 174 -32.97 -9.66 -28.04
C ILE A 174 -32.91 -10.15 -29.48
N VAL A 175 -33.71 -11.17 -29.79
CA VAL A 175 -34.08 -11.55 -31.16
C VAL A 175 -35.42 -10.86 -31.44
N PRO A 176 -35.58 -10.11 -32.55
CA PRO A 176 -36.79 -9.34 -32.80
C PRO A 176 -37.85 -10.23 -33.46
N ILE A 177 -39.07 -10.25 -32.91
CA ILE A 177 -40.35 -10.36 -33.62
C ILE A 177 -41.34 -9.45 -32.89
#